data_AF-A0A538J9T8-F1
#
_entry.id   AF-A0A538J9T8-F1
#
_cell.length_a   1.000
_cell.length_b   1.000
_cell.length_c   1.000
_cell.angle_alpha   90.00
_cell.angle_beta   90.00
_cell.angle_gamma   90.00
#
_symmetry.space_group_name_H-M   'P 1'
#
loop_
_entity.id
_entity.type
_entity.pdbx_description
1 polymer ?
#
loop_
_entity_poly.entity_id
_entity_poly.type
_entity_poly.pdbx_seq_one_letter_code
_entity_poly.pdbx_strand_id
1 'polypeptide(L)' 'MLAVERVFGVPPRVLDGSRAVQIDDVRLSLEAGERELCLIRMHGLLEEYLAIFEVRGDIEVPLLMAKEFLHA' A
#
# COMPACT_ATOMS: atom_id res chain seq x y z
N MET A 1 0.06 16.10 2.55
CA MET A 1 0.73 15.16 1.62
C MET A 1 0.77 13.80 2.29
N LEU A 2 0.20 12.79 1.64
CA LEU A 2 0.11 11.42 2.18
C LEU A 2 1.51 10.78 2.20
N ALA A 3 1.81 9.91 3.18
CA ALA A 3 3.09 9.19 3.24
C ALA A 3 3.36 8.38 1.94
N VAL A 4 2.30 7.79 1.39
CA VAL A 4 2.32 7.06 0.11
C VAL A 4 2.78 7.97 -1.04
N GLU A 5 2.27 9.19 -1.12
CA GLU A 5 2.66 10.16 -2.16
C GLU A 5 4.14 10.55 -2.05
N ARG A 6 4.67 10.69 -0.82
CA ARG A 6 6.10 10.94 -0.60
C ARG A 6 6.98 9.79 -1.08
N VAL A 7 6.59 8.55 -0.77
CA VAL A 7 7.39 7.36 -1.07
C VAL A 7 7.32 6.99 -2.55
N PHE A 8 6.11 6.95 -3.12
CA PHE A 8 5.89 6.53 -4.50
C PHE A 8 6.08 7.69 -5.50
N GLY A 9 6.03 8.94 -5.06
CA GLY A 9 6.18 10.12 -5.92
C GLY A 9 4.98 10.39 -6.82
N VAL A 10 3.86 9.69 -6.59
CA VAL A 10 2.60 9.83 -7.34
C VAL A 10 1.43 10.02 -6.38
N PRO A 11 0.45 10.86 -6.71
CA PRO A 11 -0.73 11.05 -5.87
C PRO A 11 -1.61 9.78 -5.93
N PRO A 12 -1.86 9.11 -4.80
CA PRO A 12 -2.65 7.89 -4.80
C PRO A 12 -4.15 8.20 -4.85
N ARG A 13 -4.95 7.24 -5.33
CA ARG A 13 -6.41 7.28 -5.16
C ARG A 13 -6.78 6.77 -3.77
N VAL A 14 -7.46 7.59 -2.98
CA VAL A 14 -7.97 7.19 -1.67
C VAL A 14 -9.24 6.36 -1.85
N LEU A 15 -9.35 5.22 -1.14
CA LEU A 15 -10.50 4.32 -1.23
C LEU A 15 -11.32 4.33 0.08
N ASP A 16 -10.82 3.69 1.13
CA ASP A 16 -11.54 3.48 2.39
C ASP A 16 -11.02 4.40 3.49
N GLY A 17 -11.55 5.62 3.58
CA GLY A 17 -11.24 6.54 4.70
C GLY A 17 -9.75 6.85 4.91
N SER A 18 -8.90 6.63 3.88
CA SER A 18 -7.43 6.70 3.92
C SER A 18 -6.69 5.49 4.53
N ARG A 19 -7.39 4.40 4.90
CA ARG A 19 -6.79 3.12 5.30
C ARG A 19 -6.38 2.25 4.12
N ALA A 20 -7.01 2.46 2.98
CA ALA A 20 -6.60 1.87 1.72
C ALA A 20 -6.42 2.95 0.67
N VAL A 21 -5.33 2.83 -0.08
CA VAL A 21 -5.03 3.68 -1.22
C VAL A 21 -4.66 2.82 -2.42
N GLN A 22 -4.84 3.36 -3.62
CA GLN A 22 -4.51 2.67 -4.85
C GLN A 22 -3.53 3.49 -5.69
N ILE A 23 -2.52 2.81 -6.21
CA ILE A 23 -1.56 3.30 -7.20
C ILE A 23 -1.63 2.34 -8.37
N ASP A 24 -2.02 2.84 -9.54
CA ASP A 24 -2.26 2.03 -10.74
C ASP A 24 -3.17 0.82 -10.45
N ASP A 25 -2.68 -0.40 -10.67
CA ASP A 25 -3.38 -1.66 -10.42
C ASP A 25 -3.13 -2.22 -9.00
N VAL A 26 -2.41 -1.52 -8.13
CA VAL A 26 -2.05 -2.00 -6.79
C VAL A 26 -2.76 -1.22 -5.70
N ARG A 27 -3.51 -1.94 -4.86
CA ARG A 27 -4.06 -1.44 -3.60
C ARG A 27 -3.07 -1.69 -2.47
N LEU A 28 -2.76 -0.64 -1.74
CA LEU A 28 -2.05 -0.67 -0.46
C LEU A 28 -3.08 -0.52 0.66
N SER A 29 -3.21 -1.52 1.52
CA SER A 29 -4.24 -1.60 2.56
C SER A 29 -3.62 -1.74 3.94
N LEU A 30 -4.05 -0.92 4.90
CA LEU A 30 -3.73 -1.09 6.31
C LEU A 30 -4.71 -2.06 6.95
N GLU A 31 -4.18 -3.22 7.37
CA GLU A 31 -4.93 -4.31 7.97
C GLU A 31 -4.45 -4.60 9.40
N ALA A 32 -5.08 -5.58 10.05
CA ALA A 32 -4.76 -6.00 11.43
C ALA A 32 -4.74 -4.87 12.49
N GLY A 33 -5.56 -3.83 12.28
CA GLY A 33 -5.56 -2.63 13.11
C GLY A 33 -4.36 -1.72 12.84
N GLU A 34 -4.02 -1.52 11.56
CA GLU A 34 -2.93 -0.66 11.07
C GLU A 34 -1.52 -1.20 11.41
N ARG A 35 -1.43 -2.50 11.69
CA ARG A 35 -0.17 -3.20 11.99
C ARG A 35 0.41 -3.94 10.80
N GLU A 36 -0.35 -4.07 9.72
CA GLU A 36 0.06 -4.75 8.50
C GLU A 36 -0.25 -3.85 7.30
N LEU A 37 0.72 -3.72 6.40
CA LEU A 37 0.56 -3.14 5.09
C LEU A 37 0.46 -4.27 4.07
N CYS A 38 -0.73 -4.49 3.55
CA CYS A 38 -1.02 -5.49 2.53
C CYS A 38 -0.90 -4.88 1.12
N LEU A 39 -0.17 -5.55 0.24
CA LEU A 39 -0.08 -5.23 -1.18
C LEU A 39 -0.99 -6.17 -1.96
N ILE A 40 -1.94 -5.60 -2.68
CA ILE A 40 -2.98 -6.37 -3.35
C ILE A 40 -3.07 -5.88 -4.79
N ARG A 41 -2.75 -6.72 -5.76
CA ARG A 41 -2.96 -6.42 -7.18
C ARG A 41 -4.42 -6.64 -7.55
N MET A 42 -4.98 -5.67 -8.25
CA MET A 42 -6.38 -5.63 -8.66
C MET A 42 -6.52 -6.00 -10.13
N HIS A 43 -7.09 -7.18 -10.42
CA HIS A 43 -7.45 -7.63 -11.76
C HIS A 43 -8.96 -7.43 -11.98
N GLY A 44 -9.39 -6.17 -12.07
CA GLY A 44 -10.81 -5.82 -12.10
C GLY A 44 -11.49 -6.11 -10.75
N LEU A 45 -12.32 -7.15 -10.69
CA LEU A 45 -12.98 -7.59 -9.45
C LEU A 45 -12.18 -8.64 -8.67
N LEU A 46 -11.11 -9.17 -9.25
CA LEU A 46 -10.27 -10.19 -8.60
C LEU A 46 -9.12 -9.52 -7.84
N GLU A 47 -8.85 -10.03 -6.65
CA GLU A 47 -7.76 -9.58 -5.78
C GLU A 47 -6.66 -10.65 -5.72
N GLU A 48 -5.41 -10.21 -5.90
CA GLU A 48 -4.21 -11.04 -5.75
C GLU A 48 -3.33 -10.46 -4.64
N TYR A 49 -3.19 -11.17 -3.53
CA TYR A 49 -2.32 -10.78 -2.43
C TYR A 49 -0.86 -11.03 -2.80
N LEU A 50 -0.08 -9.96 -2.89
CA LEU A 50 1.32 -10.03 -3.32
C LEU A 50 2.28 -10.15 -2.14
N ALA A 51 2.09 -9.32 -1.11
CA ALA A 51 2.98 -9.24 0.04
C ALA A 51 2.27 -8.61 1.26
N ILE A 52 2.83 -8.87 2.44
CA ILE A 52 2.44 -8.23 3.70
C ILE A 52 3.71 -7.72 4.38
N PHE A 53 3.71 -6.46 4.79
CA PHE A 53 4.79 -5.86 5.57
C PHE A 53 4.28 -5.41 6.94
N GLU A 54 5.03 -5.72 7.98
CA GLU A 54 4.69 -5.27 9.33
C GLU A 54 4.89 -3.75 9.47
N VAL A 55 3.92 -3.09 10.08
CA VAL A 55 3.96 -1.66 10.39
C VAL A 55 4.34 -1.50 11.87
N ARG A 56 5.57 -1.05 12.13
CA ARG A 56 6.07 -0.75 13.47
C ARG A 56 6.20 0.76 13.69
N GLY A 57 5.06 1.41 13.90
CA GLY A 57 4.99 2.85 14.14
C GLY A 57 5.11 3.68 12.87
N ASP A 58 6.30 3.71 12.25
CA ASP A 58 6.52 4.47 11.02
C ASP A 58 6.07 3.69 9.78
N ILE A 59 5.07 4.23 9.08
CA ILE A 59 4.51 3.64 7.86
C ILE A 59 5.40 3.84 6.64
N GLU A 60 6.35 4.78 6.64
CA GLU A 60 7.19 5.03 5.46
C GLU A 60 8.16 3.88 5.18
N VAL A 61 8.61 3.17 6.22
CA VAL A 61 9.48 1.99 6.07
C VAL A 61 8.80 0.86 5.28
N PRO A 62 7.62 0.34 5.69
CA PRO A 62 6.94 -0.69 4.91
C PRO A 62 6.46 -0.18 3.54
N LEU A 63 6.19 1.12 3.38
CA LEU A 63 5.90 1.70 2.05
C LEU A 63 7.13 1.68 1.13
N LEU A 64 8.34 1.94 1.65
CA LEU A 64 9.58 1.82 0.88
C LEU A 64 9.82 0.36 0.46
N MET A 65 9.64 -0.58 1.38
CA MET A 65 9.73 -2.02 1.08
C MET A 65 8.71 -2.44 0.02
N ALA A 66 7.48 -1.92 0.10
CA ALA A 66 6.44 -2.15 -0.90
C ALA A 66 6.84 -1.64 -2.28
N LYS A 67 7.40 -0.43 -2.36
CA LYS A 67 7.90 0.16 -3.62
C LYS A 67 9.05 -0.66 -4.21
N GLU A 68 10.01 -1.07 -3.39
CA GLU A 68 11.11 -1.93 -3.81
C GLU A 68 10.60 -3.28 -4.32
N PHE A 69 9.64 -3.90 -3.62
CA PHE A 69 9.03 -5.16 -4.02
C PHE A 69 8.32 -5.07 -5.38
N LEU A 70 7.62 -3.97 -5.67
CA LEU A 70 6.91 -3.79 -6.95
C LEU A 70 7.84 -3.50 -8.14
N HIS A 71 9.09 -3.12 -7.88
CA HIS A 71 10.08 -2.78 -8.89
C HIS A 71 11.16 -3.87 -9.09
N ALA A 72 11.13 -4.93 -8.27
CA ALA A 72 12.03 -6.08 -8.35
C ALA A 72 11.54 -7.10 -9.40
#